data_AF-A0A1C7Z2A6-F1
#
_entry.id   AF-A0A1C7Z2A6-F1
#
_cell.length_a   1.000
_cell.length_b   1.000
_cell.length_c   1.000
_cell.angle_alpha   90.00
_cell.angle_beta   90.00
_cell.angle_gamma   90.00
#
_symmetry.space_group_name_H-M   'P 1'
#
loop_
_entity.id
_entity.type
_entity.pdbx_description
1 polymer ?
#
loop_
_entity_poly.entity_id
_entity_poly.type
_entity_poly.pdbx_seq_one_letter_code
_entity_poly.pdbx_strand_id
1 'polypeptide(L)'
;MKTNDLRSLQALRQLREQRASSQLAAQQQRCRATHDALDDAKEKMRLHRETVAREAQKVYGLFSEGLSINAWHAAQAQLDELADGQQQLEGSVDQVAETLDVQEREREVFRLARMARQRQSEACQSLLEVRVQDERRAGERREEADEIPRTSPAGAP
;
A
#
# COMPACT_ATOMS: atom_id res chain seq x y z
N MET A 1 -18.94 16.44 -27.58
CA MET A 1 -18.26 16.96 -26.37
C MET A 1 -17.47 18.19 -26.75
N LYS A 2 -17.44 19.25 -25.94
CA LYS A 2 -16.58 20.42 -26.16
C LYS A 2 -15.21 20.17 -25.50
N THR A 3 -14.16 20.85 -25.94
CA THR A 3 -12.81 20.70 -25.36
C THR A 3 -12.76 21.07 -23.88
N ASN A 4 -13.58 22.04 -23.45
CA ASN A 4 -13.73 22.36 -22.03
C ASN A 4 -14.29 21.18 -21.22
N ASP A 5 -15.26 20.44 -21.75
CA ASP A 5 -15.82 19.25 -21.08
C ASP A 5 -14.75 18.15 -20.93
N LEU A 6 -13.89 17.98 -21.94
CA LEU A 6 -12.77 17.02 -21.88
C LEU A 6 -11.71 17.45 -20.87
N ARG A 7 -11.39 18.76 -20.79
CA ARG A 7 -10.46 19.30 -19.78
C ARG A 7 -11.00 19.08 -18.37
N SER A 8 -12.28 19.37 -18.13
CA SER A 8 -12.92 19.12 -16.83
C SER A 8 -12.92 17.63 -16.46
N LEU A 9 -13.24 16.76 -17.43
CA LEU A 9 -13.21 15.31 -17.23
C LEU A 9 -11.79 14.80 -16.95
N GLN A 10 -10.78 15.35 -17.64
CA GLN A 10 -9.37 15.04 -17.41
C GLN A 10 -8.92 15.45 -16.00
N ALA A 11 -9.26 16.66 -15.56
CA ALA A 11 -8.96 17.12 -14.21
C ALA A 11 -9.58 16.20 -13.14
N LEU A 12 -10.82 15.76 -13.32
CA LEU A 12 -11.48 14.80 -12.42
C LEU A 12 -10.78 13.43 -12.41
N ARG A 13 -10.30 12.95 -13.56
CA ARG A 13 -9.57 11.67 -13.65
C ARG A 13 -8.21 11.75 -12.96
N GLN A 14 -7.46 12.84 -13.16
CA GLN A 14 -6.20 13.09 -12.47
C GLN A 14 -6.39 13.13 -10.95
N LEU A 15 -7.42 13.83 -10.47
CA LEU A 15 -7.73 13.85 -9.03
C LEU A 15 -8.05 12.46 -8.47
N ARG A 16 -8.75 11.61 -9.22
CA ARG A 16 -9.07 10.23 -8.82
C ARG A 16 -7.84 9.31 -8.83
N GLU A 17 -6.90 9.53 -9.74
CA GLU A 17 -5.59 8.85 -9.78
C GLU A 17 -4.75 9.26 -8.58
N GLN A 18 -4.61 10.57 -8.33
CA GLN A 18 -3.86 11.10 -7.18
C GLN A 18 -4.39 10.52 -5.86
N ARG A 19 -5.71 10.51 -5.67
CA ARG A 19 -6.34 9.89 -4.48
C ARG A 19 -6.02 8.39 -4.37
N ALA A 20 -6.02 7.65 -5.48
CA ALA A 20 -5.68 6.23 -5.47
C ALA A 20 -4.18 6.01 -5.15
N SER A 21 -3.31 6.89 -5.65
CA SER A 21 -1.88 6.91 -5.33
C SER A 21 -1.64 7.15 -3.84
N SER A 22 -2.30 8.15 -3.25
CA SER A 22 -2.23 8.42 -1.82
C SER A 22 -2.77 7.26 -0.97
N GLN A 23 -3.87 6.62 -1.39
CA GLN A 23 -4.40 5.43 -0.70
C GLN A 23 -3.42 4.26 -0.73
N LEU A 24 -2.82 3.98 -1.89
CA LEU A 24 -1.81 2.94 -2.02
C LEU A 24 -0.58 3.23 -1.13
N ALA A 25 -0.09 4.48 -1.12
CA ALA A 25 1.03 4.87 -0.27
C ALA A 25 0.72 4.71 1.22
N ALA A 26 -0.47 5.11 1.66
CA ALA A 26 -0.92 4.90 3.03
C ALA A 26 -0.98 3.41 3.40
N GLN A 27 -1.50 2.56 2.50
CA GLN A 27 -1.54 1.12 2.73
C GLN A 27 -0.14 0.50 2.79
N GLN A 28 0.77 0.92 1.90
CA GLN A 28 2.16 0.47 1.94
C GLN A 28 2.84 0.81 3.26
N GLN A 29 2.57 2.00 3.82
CA GLN A 29 3.09 2.38 5.11
C GLN A 29 2.53 1.53 6.25
N ARG A 30 1.23 1.17 6.19
CA ARG A 30 0.62 0.25 7.16
C ARG A 30 1.25 -1.14 7.09
N CYS A 31 1.40 -1.71 5.90
CA CYS A 31 2.06 -3.00 5.71
C CYS A 31 3.48 -3.02 6.29
N ARG A 32 4.26 -1.94 6.08
CA ARG A 32 5.60 -1.82 6.66
C ARG A 32 5.56 -1.82 8.19
N ALA A 33 4.71 -0.99 8.78
CA ALA A 33 4.58 -0.92 10.24
C ALA A 33 4.12 -2.26 10.85
N THR A 34 3.22 -2.98 10.18
CA THR A 34 2.79 -4.31 10.62
C THR A 34 3.87 -5.38 10.42
N HIS A 35 4.72 -5.24 9.39
CA HIS A 35 5.90 -6.09 9.22
C HIS A 35 6.91 -5.89 10.36
N ASP A 36 7.21 -4.63 10.71
CA ASP A 36 8.09 -4.30 11.83
C ASP A 36 7.52 -4.87 13.15
N ALA A 37 6.20 -4.77 13.35
CA ALA A 37 5.52 -5.35 14.51
C ALA A 37 5.60 -6.90 14.54
N LEU A 38 5.59 -7.55 13.37
CA LEU A 38 5.74 -9.01 13.27
C LEU A 38 7.16 -9.43 13.65
N ASP A 39 8.16 -8.68 13.20
CA ASP A 39 9.57 -8.93 13.53
C ASP A 39 9.80 -8.73 15.03
N ASP A 40 9.24 -7.68 15.63
CA ASP A 40 9.26 -7.47 17.08
C ASP A 40 8.59 -8.60 17.85
N ALA A 41 7.45 -9.10 17.38
CA ALA A 41 6.74 -10.22 18.02
C ALA A 41 7.56 -11.52 17.95
N LYS A 42 8.18 -11.80 16.80
CA LYS A 42 9.07 -12.96 16.61
C LYS A 42 10.31 -12.86 17.50
N GLU A 43 10.90 -11.66 17.64
CA GLU A 43 12.05 -11.47 18.50
C GLU A 43 11.70 -11.67 19.98
N LYS A 44 10.54 -11.16 20.43
CA LYS A 44 10.03 -11.44 21.78
C LYS A 44 9.85 -12.94 22.02
N MET A 45 9.28 -13.67 21.05
CA MET A 45 9.15 -15.12 21.13
C MET A 45 10.52 -15.82 21.20
N ARG A 46 11.51 -15.35 20.43
CA ARG A 46 12.88 -15.88 20.47
C ARG A 46 13.51 -15.71 21.86
N LEU A 47 13.44 -14.50 22.41
CA LEU A 47 13.96 -14.18 23.76
C LEU A 47 13.23 -14.97 24.87
N HIS A 48 11.93 -15.19 24.72
CA HIS A 48 11.15 -16.02 25.64
C HIS A 48 11.64 -17.47 25.62
N ARG A 49 11.84 -18.06 24.44
CA ARG A 49 12.38 -19.42 24.29
C ARG A 49 13.77 -19.58 24.90
N GLU A 50 14.63 -18.56 24.79
CA GLU A 50 15.93 -18.55 25.48
C GLU A 50 15.79 -18.53 27.00
N THR A 51 14.80 -17.79 27.51
CA THR A 51 14.50 -17.72 28.94
C THR A 51 13.98 -19.06 29.46
N VAL A 52 13.07 -19.70 28.71
CA VAL A 52 12.59 -21.06 29.00
C VAL A 52 13.74 -22.05 29.07
N ALA A 53 14.64 -22.04 28.08
CA ALA A 53 15.79 -22.94 28.05
C ALA A 53 16.72 -22.73 29.27
N ARG A 54 16.97 -21.47 29.65
CA ARG A 54 17.80 -21.12 30.80
C ARG A 54 17.18 -21.59 32.11
N GLU A 55 15.88 -21.35 32.31
CA GLU A 55 15.18 -21.80 33.51
C GLU A 55 15.08 -23.33 33.58
N ALA A 56 14.80 -24.01 32.46
CA ALA A 56 14.83 -25.47 32.40
C ALA A 56 16.20 -26.04 32.80
N GLN A 57 17.30 -25.45 32.30
CA GLN A 57 18.65 -25.86 32.66
C GLN A 57 18.95 -25.66 34.16
N LYS A 58 18.50 -24.53 34.72
CA LYS A 58 18.63 -24.23 36.15
C LYS A 58 17.86 -25.24 37.01
N VAL A 59 16.60 -25.51 36.67
CA VAL A 59 15.77 -26.49 37.38
C VAL A 59 16.40 -27.88 37.32
N TYR A 60 16.89 -28.29 36.15
CA TYR A 60 17.57 -29.57 35.99
C TYR A 60 18.86 -29.68 36.84
N GLY A 61 19.67 -28.63 36.88
CA GLY A 61 20.87 -28.58 37.72
C GLY A 61 20.53 -28.72 39.21
N LEU A 62 19.56 -27.93 39.70
CA LEU A 62 19.13 -28.01 41.09
C LEU A 62 18.49 -29.38 41.42
N PHE A 63 17.79 -30.00 40.46
CA PHE A 63 17.23 -31.35 40.62
C PHE A 63 18.33 -32.39 40.82
N SER A 64 19.43 -32.29 40.06
CA SER A 64 20.58 -33.20 40.17
C SER A 64 21.33 -33.09 41.52
N GLU A 65 21.21 -31.96 42.21
CA GLU A 65 21.82 -31.69 43.52
C GLU A 65 20.93 -32.09 44.71
N GLY A 66 19.69 -32.55 44.46
CA GLY A 66 18.73 -32.93 45.50
C GLY A 66 17.83 -31.77 45.89
N LEU A 67 16.76 -31.58 45.12
CA LEU A 67 15.79 -30.50 45.34
C LEU A 67 14.85 -30.78 46.51
N SER A 68 14.51 -29.76 47.30
CA SER A 68 13.40 -29.86 48.25
C SER A 68 12.05 -29.89 47.51
N ILE A 69 11.04 -30.55 48.10
CA ILE A 69 9.69 -30.64 47.52
C ILE A 69 9.08 -29.25 47.27
N ASN A 70 9.31 -28.28 48.19
CA ASN A 70 8.82 -26.92 48.02
C ASN A 70 9.50 -26.20 46.86
N ALA A 71 10.81 -26.38 46.70
CA ALA A 71 11.55 -25.84 45.56
C ALA A 71 11.09 -26.48 44.24
N TRP A 72 10.67 -27.76 44.27
CA TRP A 72 10.17 -28.47 43.08
C TRP A 72 8.83 -27.90 42.63
N HIS A 73 7.90 -27.71 43.57
CA HIS A 73 6.61 -27.09 43.25
C HIS A 73 6.77 -25.65 42.76
N ALA A 74 7.70 -24.88 43.33
CA ALA A 74 8.00 -23.53 42.85
C ALA A 74 8.57 -23.54 41.41
N ALA A 75 9.50 -24.46 41.12
CA ALA A 75 10.03 -24.64 39.77
C ALA A 75 8.95 -25.07 38.76
N GLN A 76 8.03 -25.95 39.17
CA GLN A 76 6.92 -26.38 38.33
C GLN A 76 5.97 -25.22 38.02
N ALA A 77 5.56 -24.44 39.02
CA ALA A 77 4.73 -23.26 38.82
C ALA A 77 5.39 -22.24 37.87
N GLN A 78 6.70 -22.04 38.00
CA GLN A 78 7.45 -21.15 37.11
C GLN A 78 7.50 -21.67 35.66
N LEU A 79 7.63 -22.98 35.45
CA LEU A 79 7.57 -23.58 34.12
C LEU A 79 6.18 -23.48 33.49
N ASP A 80 5.13 -23.63 34.30
CA ASP A 80 3.74 -23.46 33.85
C ASP A 80 3.48 -22.01 33.42
N GLU A 81 3.92 -21.02 34.21
CA GLU A 81 3.83 -19.59 33.84
C GLU A 81 4.57 -19.28 32.53
N LEU A 82 5.75 -19.89 32.34
CA LEU A 82 6.52 -19.74 31.11
C LEU A 82 5.83 -20.39 29.91
N ALA A 83 5.16 -21.53 30.09
CA ALA A 83 4.39 -22.18 29.04
C ALA A 83 3.17 -21.33 28.64
N ASP A 84 2.44 -20.79 29.61
CA ASP A 84 1.33 -19.86 29.37
C ASP A 84 1.82 -18.62 28.61
N GLY A 85 2.96 -18.05 29.02
CA GLY A 85 3.60 -16.94 28.32
C GLY A 85 4.01 -17.28 26.89
N GLN A 86 4.46 -18.51 26.62
CA GLN A 86 4.78 -18.96 25.27
C GLN A 86 3.53 -19.01 24.40
N GLN A 87 2.43 -19.58 24.90
CA GLN A 87 1.17 -19.67 24.16
C GLN A 87 0.62 -18.27 23.81
N GLN A 88 0.74 -17.30 24.73
CA GLN A 88 0.34 -15.91 24.46
C GLN A 88 1.20 -15.26 23.37
N LEU A 89 2.51 -15.49 23.39
CA LEU A 89 3.42 -14.95 22.38
C LEU A 89 3.20 -15.58 21.01
N GLU A 90 2.95 -16.88 20.94
CA GLU A 90 2.60 -17.58 19.70
C GLU A 90 1.30 -17.01 19.11
N GLY A 91 0.25 -16.87 19.93
CA GLY A 91 -1.00 -16.24 19.50
C GLY A 91 -0.82 -14.79 19.01
N SER A 92 0.07 -14.03 19.64
CA SER A 92 0.41 -12.66 19.20
C SER A 92 1.09 -12.64 17.84
N VAL A 93 2.09 -13.53 17.62
CA VAL A 93 2.77 -13.67 16.33
C VAL A 93 1.79 -14.04 15.23
N ASP A 94 0.91 -15.01 15.49
CA ASP A 94 -0.10 -15.47 14.54
C ASP A 94 -1.08 -14.36 14.19
N GLN A 95 -1.59 -13.63 15.19
CA GLN A 95 -2.51 -12.51 14.97
C GLN A 95 -1.89 -11.40 14.12
N VAL A 96 -0.62 -11.05 14.36
CA VAL A 96 0.08 -10.03 13.58
C VAL A 96 0.36 -10.52 12.15
N ALA A 97 0.71 -11.80 12.00
CA ALA A 97 0.92 -12.41 10.68
C ALA A 97 -0.37 -12.43 9.84
N GLU A 98 -1.50 -12.82 10.43
CA GLU A 98 -2.82 -12.77 9.79
C GLU A 98 -3.20 -11.34 9.38
N THR A 99 -2.96 -10.38 10.27
CA THR A 99 -3.20 -8.96 10.00
C THR A 99 -2.35 -8.47 8.82
N LEU A 100 -1.07 -8.88 8.75
CA LEU A 100 -0.18 -8.53 7.66
C LEU A 100 -0.69 -9.10 6.32
N ASP A 101 -1.06 -10.38 6.29
CA ASP A 101 -1.58 -11.03 5.07
C ASP A 101 -2.85 -10.34 4.54
N VAL A 102 -3.78 -9.97 5.43
CA VAL A 102 -4.96 -9.17 5.04
C VAL A 102 -4.55 -7.83 4.44
N GLN A 103 -3.63 -7.11 5.08
CA GLN A 103 -3.17 -5.81 4.59
C GLN A 103 -2.42 -5.90 3.26
N GLU A 104 -1.66 -6.97 3.02
CA GLU A 104 -0.97 -7.21 1.75
C GLU A 104 -1.96 -7.50 0.61
N ARG A 105 -3.01 -8.28 0.88
CA ARG A 105 -4.09 -8.49 -0.09
C ARG A 105 -4.79 -7.17 -0.44
N GLU A 106 -5.07 -6.33 0.56
CA GLU A 106 -5.62 -4.98 0.35
C GLU A 106 -4.65 -4.09 -0.46
N ARG A 107 -3.34 -4.18 -0.21
CA ARG A 107 -2.32 -3.45 -0.97
C ARG A 107 -2.39 -3.81 -2.46
N GLU A 108 -2.53 -5.09 -2.80
CA GLU A 108 -2.66 -5.52 -4.19
C GLU A 108 -3.96 -5.01 -4.82
N VAL A 109 -5.08 -4.99 -4.09
CA VAL A 109 -6.34 -4.38 -4.56
C VAL A 109 -6.14 -2.91 -4.90
N PHE A 110 -5.51 -2.13 -4.02
CA PHE A 110 -5.22 -0.71 -4.28
C PHE A 110 -4.26 -0.52 -5.46
N ARG A 111 -3.26 -1.41 -5.60
CA ARG A 111 -2.32 -1.38 -6.72
C ARG A 111 -3.03 -1.54 -8.05
N LEU A 112 -3.89 -2.56 -8.17
CA LEU A 112 -4.67 -2.81 -9.38
C LEU A 112 -5.64 -1.65 -9.68
N ALA A 113 -6.33 -1.14 -8.65
CA ALA A 113 -7.25 0.00 -8.80
C ALA A 113 -6.52 1.27 -9.29
N ARG A 114 -5.34 1.56 -8.75
CA ARG A 114 -4.50 2.68 -9.20
C ARG A 114 -4.09 2.51 -10.66
N MET A 115 -3.57 1.33 -11.04
CA MET A 115 -3.16 1.07 -12.44
C MET A 115 -4.33 1.26 -13.43
N ALA A 116 -5.53 0.79 -13.07
CA ALA A 116 -6.71 1.00 -13.90
C ALA A 116 -7.06 2.49 -14.06
N ARG A 117 -7.00 3.27 -12.97
CA ARG A 117 -7.26 4.73 -13.00
C ARG A 117 -6.19 5.48 -13.79
N GLN A 118 -4.93 5.10 -13.66
CA GLN A 118 -3.82 5.68 -14.40
C GLN A 118 -4.04 5.51 -15.91
N ARG A 119 -4.31 4.27 -16.38
CA ARG A 119 -4.60 4.00 -17.80
C ARG A 119 -5.78 4.83 -18.32
N GLN A 120 -6.82 5.00 -17.52
CA GLN A 120 -7.97 5.83 -17.90
C GLN A 120 -7.61 7.32 -18.01
N SER A 121 -6.75 7.82 -17.12
CA SER A 121 -6.25 9.20 -17.16
C SER A 121 -5.36 9.45 -18.38
N GLU A 122 -4.49 8.50 -18.70
CA GLU A 122 -3.62 8.54 -19.87
C GLU A 122 -4.43 8.51 -21.17
N ALA A 123 -5.40 7.59 -21.29
CA ALA A 123 -6.27 7.53 -22.47
C ALA A 123 -7.06 8.83 -22.69
N CYS A 124 -7.57 9.43 -21.61
CA CYS A 124 -8.30 10.69 -21.70
C CYS A 124 -7.37 11.87 -22.05
N GLN A 125 -6.13 11.86 -21.55
CA GLN A 125 -5.10 12.83 -21.93
C GLN A 125 -4.82 12.77 -23.43
N SER A 126 -4.61 11.59 -24.00
CA SER A 126 -4.36 11.43 -25.43
C SER A 126 -5.54 11.92 -26.29
N LEU A 127 -6.78 11.64 -25.88
CA LEU A 127 -7.97 12.16 -26.56
C LEU A 127 -8.07 13.69 -26.52
N LEU A 128 -7.72 14.30 -25.38
CA LEU A 128 -7.70 15.75 -25.24
C LEU A 128 -6.62 16.37 -26.15
N GLU A 129 -5.43 15.77 -26.21
CA GLU A 129 -4.32 16.25 -27.03
C GLU A 129 -4.66 16.24 -28.52
N VAL A 130 -5.19 15.13 -29.04
CA VAL A 130 -5.66 15.03 -30.43
C VAL A 130 -6.68 16.12 -30.73
N ARG A 131 -7.63 16.33 -29.82
CA ARG A 131 -8.68 17.32 -30.03
C ARG A 131 -8.18 18.76 -30.00
N VAL A 132 -7.25 19.08 -29.10
CA VAL A 132 -6.62 20.41 -29.05
C VAL A 132 -5.82 20.66 -30.33
N GLN A 133 -5.14 19.65 -30.86
CA GLN A 133 -4.43 19.74 -32.14
C GLN A 133 -5.39 19.97 -33.31
N ASP A 134 -6.52 19.26 -33.36
CA ASP A 134 -7.52 19.43 -34.42
C ASP A 134 -8.18 20.81 -34.38
N GLU A 135 -8.51 21.32 -33.18
CA GLU A 135 -9.05 22.68 -33.01
C GLU A 135 -8.04 23.74 -33.43
N ARG A 136 -6.76 23.56 -33.10
CA ARG A 136 -5.68 24.44 -33.55
C ARG A 136 -5.57 24.46 -35.07
N ARG A 137 -5.49 23.30 -35.72
CA ARG A 137 -5.42 23.17 -37.19
C ARG A 137 -6.66 23.78 -37.87
N ALA A 138 -7.84 23.61 -37.27
CA ALA A 138 -9.06 24.21 -37.79
C ALA A 138 -9.08 25.75 -37.64
N GLY A 139 -8.47 26.28 -36.58
CA GLY A 139 -8.23 27.71 -36.40
C GLY A 139 -7.27 28.27 -37.46
N GLU A 140 -6.11 27.64 -37.62
CA GLU A 140 -5.09 28.00 -38.62
C GLU A 140 -5.70 28.05 -40.04
N ARG A 141 -6.48 27.04 -40.43
CA ARG A 141 -7.19 27.03 -41.74
C ARG A 141 -8.23 28.14 -41.91
N ARG A 142 -8.86 28.60 -40.83
CA ARG A 142 -9.82 29.71 -40.88
C ARG A 142 -9.10 31.04 -41.05
N GLU A 143 -8.00 31.22 -40.31
CA GLU A 143 -7.13 32.40 -40.43
C GLU A 143 -6.54 32.49 -41.86
N GLU A 144 -6.05 31.38 -42.41
CA GLU A 144 -5.60 31.30 -43.81
C GLU A 144 -6.72 31.63 -44.81
N ALA A 145 -7.95 31.16 -44.57
CA ALA A 145 -9.09 31.44 -45.45
C ALA A 145 -9.57 32.91 -45.38
N ASP A 146 -9.45 33.55 -44.23
CA ASP A 146 -9.75 34.97 -44.02
C ASP A 146 -8.61 35.87 -44.55
N GLU A 147 -7.37 35.38 -44.61
CA GLU A 147 -6.22 36.08 -45.22
C GLU A 147 -6.21 36.08 -46.75
N ILE A 148 -6.99 35.22 -47.43
CA ILE A 148 -7.13 35.28 -48.90
C ILE A 148 -7.91 36.56 -49.25
N PRO A 149 -7.29 37.58 -49.86
CA PRO A 149 -8.01 38.77 -50.27
C PRO A 149 -9.03 38.34 -51.33
N ARG A 150 -10.30 38.72 -51.16
CA ARG A 150 -11.26 38.72 -52.26
C ARG A 150 -10.78 39.75 -53.29
N THR A 151 -9.87 39.35 -54.17
CA THR A 151 -9.54 40.11 -55.37
C THR A 151 -10.76 40.07 -56.28
N SER A 152 -11.65 41.05 -56.11
CA SER A 152 -12.67 41.36 -57.10
C SER A 152 -11.98 41.65 -58.44
N PRO A 153 -12.27 40.92 -59.53
CA PRO A 153 -11.92 41.40 -60.86
C PRO A 153 -13.02 42.41 -61.25
N ALA A 154 -12.92 43.64 -60.74
CA ALA A 154 -13.70 44.74 -61.30
C ALA A 154 -12.99 45.16 -62.60
N GLY A 155 -13.40 44.53 -63.69
CA GLY A 155 -13.00 44.87 -65.04
C GLY A 155 -13.32 46.33 -65.37
N ALA A 156 -12.32 47.01 -65.91
CA ALA A 156 -12.49 48.15 -66.81
C ALA A 156 -13.21 47.66 -68.09
N PRO A 157 -14.08 48.48 -68.68
CA PRO A 157 -13.61 49.57 -69.54
C PRO A 157 -14.15 50.96 -69.18
#